data_AF-X0WU99-F1
#
_entry.id   AF-X0WU99-F1
#
_cell.length_a   1.000
_cell.length_b   1.000
_cell.length_c   1.000
_cell.angle_alpha   90.00
_cell.angle_beta   90.00
_cell.angle_gamma   90.00
#
_symmetry.space_group_name_H-M   'P 1'
#
loop_
_entity.id
_entity.type
_entity.pdbx_description
1 polymer ?
#
loop_
_entity_poly.entity_id
_entity_poly.type
_entity_poly.pdbx_seq_one_letter_code
_entity_poly.pdbx_strand_id
1 'polypeptide(L)'
;TTKLYPIKVEDCGLLMLEMADGPFVSLDASWSRPPSYKIWGNVVMEFKGTKSNLSLDCFPTTLNIYQNKTMRHTTLSGGDNFDREMITAFVDAIINNREPDISGEDGYKALEAALAAYQAIKRRQPVSLPLSLGQIRAAN
;
A
#
# COMPACT_ATOMS: atom_id res chain seq x y z
N THR A 1 -20.03 -9.75 -0.69
CA THR A 1 -18.57 -9.80 -0.87
C THR A 1 -18.08 -11.09 -0.26
N THR A 2 -17.35 -11.90 -1.01
CA THR A 2 -16.69 -13.09 -0.47
C THR A 2 -15.60 -12.60 0.48
N LYS A 3 -15.78 -12.86 1.78
CA LYS A 3 -14.75 -12.57 2.79
C LYS A 3 -13.91 -13.82 2.99
N LEU A 4 -12.60 -13.63 3.14
CA LEU A 4 -11.66 -14.67 3.53
C LEU A 4 -11.70 -14.93 5.04
N TYR A 5 -12.07 -13.92 5.85
CA TYR A 5 -12.14 -14.00 7.31
C TYR A 5 -13.51 -13.59 7.87
N PRO A 6 -13.90 -14.10 9.05
CA PRO A 6 -15.15 -13.74 9.71
C PRO A 6 -15.05 -12.39 10.44
N ILE A 7 -14.81 -11.31 9.70
CA ILE A 7 -14.67 -9.93 10.21
C ILE A 7 -15.79 -9.01 9.70
N LYS A 8 -15.98 -7.85 10.35
CA LYS A 8 -17.06 -6.91 10.02
C LYS A 8 -16.78 -6.09 8.76
N VAL A 9 -15.51 -5.85 8.43
CA VAL A 9 -15.05 -5.07 7.26
C VAL A 9 -14.71 -5.98 6.07
N GLU A 10 -14.49 -5.41 4.90
CA GLU A 10 -13.85 -6.05 3.75
C GLU A 10 -12.40 -6.46 4.06
N ASP A 11 -11.95 -7.56 3.46
CA ASP A 11 -10.59 -8.10 3.58
C ASP A 11 -9.88 -8.25 2.23
N CYS A 12 -10.55 -7.86 1.15
CA CYS A 12 -10.05 -7.81 -0.21
C CYS A 12 -10.63 -6.60 -0.93
N GLY A 13 -9.85 -5.97 -1.80
CA GLY A 13 -10.26 -4.84 -2.62
C GLY A 13 -9.47 -4.78 -3.92
N LEU A 14 -10.17 -4.47 -5.01
CA LEU A 14 -9.57 -4.17 -6.30
C LEU A 14 -10.01 -2.77 -6.72
N LEU A 15 -9.03 -1.89 -6.92
CA LEU A 15 -9.26 -0.54 -7.41
C LEU A 15 -8.67 -0.43 -8.82
N MET A 16 -9.43 0.20 -9.71
CA MET A 16 -8.98 0.61 -11.03
C MET A 16 -9.02 2.14 -11.05
N LEU A 17 -7.86 2.76 -11.25
CA LEU A 17 -7.68 4.20 -11.23
C LEU A 17 -7.25 4.67 -12.61
N GLU A 18 -7.78 5.81 -13.04
CA GLU A 18 -7.30 6.54 -14.21
C GLU A 18 -6.60 7.81 -13.71
N MET A 19 -5.31 7.94 -14.02
CA MET A 19 -4.50 9.07 -13.66
C MET A 19 -4.75 10.23 -14.64
N ALA A 20 -4.55 11.47 -14.20
CA ALA A 20 -4.86 12.67 -14.99
C ALA A 20 -4.21 12.68 -16.39
N ASP A 21 -3.01 12.11 -16.52
CA ASP A 21 -2.25 12.07 -17.78
C ASP A 21 -2.52 10.81 -18.63
N GLY A 22 -3.52 10.02 -18.25
CA GLY A 22 -3.95 8.82 -18.99
C GLY A 22 -3.45 7.45 -18.51
N PRO A 23 -2.38 7.29 -17.70
CA PRO A 23 -2.05 5.97 -17.15
C PRO A 23 -3.21 5.40 -16.33
N PHE A 24 -3.39 4.09 -16.43
CA PHE A 24 -4.31 3.36 -15.57
C PHE A 24 -3.52 2.53 -14.56
N VAL A 25 -4.02 2.49 -13.33
CA VAL A 25 -3.40 1.76 -12.22
C VAL A 25 -4.42 0.77 -11.68
N SER A 26 -4.00 -0.49 -11.57
CA SER A 26 -4.73 -1.49 -10.79
C SER A 26 -4.07 -1.64 -9.42
N LEU A 27 -4.85 -1.53 -8.34
CA LEU A 27 -4.40 -1.82 -6.99
C LEU A 27 -5.23 -2.99 -6.44
N ASP A 28 -4.57 -4.13 -6.22
CA ASP A 28 -5.13 -5.32 -5.59
C ASP A 28 -4.59 -5.42 -4.17
N ALA A 29 -5.47 -5.23 -3.19
CA ALA A 29 -5.16 -5.32 -1.77
C ALA A 29 -5.95 -6.48 -1.16
N SER A 30 -5.28 -7.39 -0.47
CA SER A 30 -5.95 -8.50 0.22
C SER A 30 -5.24 -8.93 1.49
N TRP A 31 -6.02 -9.46 2.44
CA TRP A 31 -5.53 -10.18 3.62
C TRP A 31 -5.43 -11.69 3.38
N SER A 32 -5.29 -12.11 2.13
CA SER A 32 -5.39 -13.52 1.70
C SER A 32 -4.30 -14.48 2.21
N ARG A 33 -3.31 -13.97 2.94
CA ARG A 33 -2.22 -14.79 3.50
C ARG A 33 -2.64 -15.43 4.83
N PRO A 34 -2.39 -16.73 5.04
CA PRO A 34 -2.73 -17.40 6.30
C PRO A 34 -1.87 -16.85 7.46
N PRO A 35 -2.28 -17.05 8.73
CA PRO A 35 -1.53 -16.60 9.90
C PRO A 35 -0.09 -17.15 9.97
N SER A 36 0.18 -18.30 9.35
CA SER A 36 1.51 -18.91 9.29
C SER A 36 2.42 -18.36 8.19
N TYR A 37 1.95 -17.38 7.41
CA TYR A 37 2.75 -16.80 6.32
C TYR A 37 3.96 -16.05 6.88
N LYS A 38 5.09 -16.13 6.16
CA LYS A 38 6.41 -15.72 6.65
C LYS A 38 6.59 -14.22 6.90
N ILE A 39 5.75 -13.37 6.30
CA ILE A 39 5.81 -11.91 6.40
C ILE A 39 4.38 -11.37 6.55
N TRP A 40 4.24 -10.26 7.27
CA TRP A 40 2.94 -9.65 7.56
C TRP A 40 2.32 -8.94 6.34
N GLY A 41 3.14 -8.56 5.36
CA GLY A 41 2.73 -7.83 4.17
C GLY A 41 3.70 -8.05 3.00
N ASN A 42 3.26 -7.72 1.80
CA ASN A 42 4.06 -7.72 0.59
C ASN A 42 3.52 -6.64 -0.35
N VAL A 43 4.43 -5.92 -1.00
CA VAL A 43 4.10 -4.90 -2.00
C VAL A 43 4.96 -5.17 -3.23
N VAL A 44 4.30 -5.58 -4.31
CA VAL A 44 4.90 -5.67 -5.64
C VAL A 44 4.29 -4.58 -6.50
N MET A 45 5.14 -3.88 -7.25
CA MET A 45 4.72 -2.87 -8.20
C MET A 45 5.28 -3.16 -9.58
N GLU A 46 4.43 -3.02 -10.60
CA GLU A 46 4.85 -3.11 -11.99
C GLU A 46 4.48 -1.83 -12.73
N PHE A 47 5.47 -1.24 -13.38
CA PHE A 47 5.30 -0.11 -14.28
C PHE A 47 5.57 -0.57 -15.69
N LYS A 48 4.58 -0.37 -16.57
CA LYS A 48 4.71 -0.65 -17.99
C LYS A 48 4.83 0.65 -18.74
N GLY A 49 6.03 0.95 -19.24
CA GLY A 49 6.33 2.14 -20.00
C GLY A 49 6.43 1.86 -21.49
N THR A 50 6.43 2.91 -22.30
CA THR A 50 6.57 2.80 -23.76
C THR A 50 7.98 2.39 -24.21
N LYS A 51 8.99 2.66 -23.38
CA LYS A 51 10.41 2.37 -23.67
C LYS A 51 10.99 1.27 -22.79
N SER A 52 10.49 1.12 -21.58
CA SER A 52 11.00 0.20 -20.58
C SER A 52 9.91 -0.16 -19.58
N ASN A 53 10.09 -1.33 -18.97
CA ASN A 53 9.25 -1.77 -17.86
C ASN A 53 10.11 -1.81 -16.59
N LEU A 54 9.48 -1.53 -15.44
CA LEU A 54 10.10 -1.64 -14.12
C LEU A 54 9.22 -2.55 -13.27
N SER A 55 9.85 -3.54 -12.63
CA SER A 55 9.19 -4.39 -11.63
C SER A 55 9.95 -4.24 -10.32
N LEU A 56 9.20 -3.98 -9.25
CA LEU A 56 9.71 -3.79 -7.89
C LEU A 56 9.05 -4.80 -6.97
N ASP A 57 9.85 -5.51 -6.17
CA ASP A 57 9.39 -6.21 -4.97
C ASP A 57 9.96 -5.45 -3.78
N CYS A 58 9.09 -4.74 -3.07
CA CYS A 58 9.52 -3.80 -2.04
C CYS A 58 9.83 -4.48 -0.70
N PHE A 59 9.53 -5.76 -0.53
CA PHE A 59 9.81 -6.46 0.72
C PHE A 59 11.06 -7.35 0.60
N PRO A 60 11.89 -7.39 1.65
CA PRO A 60 13.23 -7.92 1.49
C PRO A 60 13.30 -9.41 1.25
N THR A 61 14.28 -9.78 0.43
CA THR A 61 14.75 -11.15 0.29
C THR A 61 15.31 -11.65 1.62
N THR A 62 14.73 -12.73 2.11
CA THR A 62 15.15 -13.40 3.33
C THR A 62 16.40 -14.23 3.08
N LEU A 63 17.48 -13.98 3.81
CA LEU A 63 18.60 -14.92 3.89
C LEU A 63 18.34 -15.94 4.99
N ASN A 64 18.19 -17.20 4.58
CA ASN A 64 18.06 -18.33 5.50
C ASN A 64 19.42 -18.95 5.74
N ILE A 65 19.83 -19.02 7.02
CA ILE A 65 21.09 -19.60 7.44
C ILE A 65 20.79 -20.87 8.24
N TYR A 66 21.32 -22.01 7.78
CA TYR A 66 21.20 -23.31 8.43
C TYR A 66 22.57 -23.75 8.94
N GLN A 67 22.72 -23.90 10.26
CA GLN A 67 23.99 -24.27 10.88
C GLN A 67 23.90 -25.63 11.57
N ASN A 68 24.51 -26.65 10.95
CA ASN A 68 24.54 -28.01 11.50
C ASN A 68 25.39 -28.12 12.77
N LYS A 69 26.41 -27.27 12.95
CA LYS A 69 27.26 -27.28 14.16
C LYS A 69 26.50 -26.86 15.42
N THR A 70 25.56 -25.91 15.29
CA THR A 70 24.74 -25.42 16.41
C THR A 70 23.32 -25.97 16.39
N MET A 71 22.96 -26.76 15.37
CA MET A 71 21.59 -27.22 15.09
C MET A 71 20.56 -26.08 15.13
N ARG A 72 20.89 -24.95 14.48
CA ARG A 72 20.03 -23.76 14.46
C ARG A 72 19.71 -23.33 13.03
N HIS A 73 18.49 -22.85 12.85
CA HIS A 73 18.07 -22.04 11.70
C HIS A 73 17.98 -20.58 12.16
N THR A 74 18.45 -19.66 11.33
CA THR A 74 18.31 -18.22 11.57
C THR A 74 17.92 -17.54 10.28
N THR A 75 16.99 -16.59 10.41
CA THR A 75 16.51 -15.78 9.32
C THR A 75 17.06 -14.37 9.50
N LEU A 76 17.77 -13.88 8.48
CA LEU A 76 18.11 -12.47 8.35
C LEU A 76 17.26 -11.89 7.23
N SER A 77 16.44 -10.90 7.53
CA SER A 77 15.85 -10.05 6.51
C SER A 77 16.89 -9.02 6.12
N GLY A 78 17.30 -8.98 4.84
CA GLY A 78 18.05 -7.85 4.30
C GLY A 78 17.16 -6.62 4.12
N GLY A 79 17.68 -5.55 3.52
CA GLY A 79 16.89 -4.37 3.13
C GLY A 79 16.69 -3.31 4.20
N ASP A 80 16.20 -2.15 3.76
CA ASP A 80 15.94 -1.00 4.63
C ASP A 80 14.72 -1.24 5.51
N ASN A 81 14.75 -0.72 6.73
CA ASN A 81 13.59 -0.73 7.61
C ASN A 81 12.72 0.51 7.28
N PHE A 82 11.73 0.35 6.42
CA PHE A 82 10.89 1.46 5.98
C PHE A 82 10.18 2.19 7.12
N ASP A 83 9.77 1.50 8.18
CA ASP A 83 9.14 2.14 9.34
C ASP A 83 10.14 3.09 10.02
N ARG A 84 11.38 2.62 10.22
CA ARG A 84 12.47 3.44 10.78
C ARG A 84 12.80 4.62 9.89
N GLU A 85 12.93 4.40 8.58
CA GLU A 85 13.28 5.47 7.64
C GLU A 85 12.16 6.52 7.55
N MET A 86 10.90 6.11 7.53
CA MET A 86 9.75 7.03 7.56
C MET A 86 9.71 7.87 8.84
N ILE A 87 9.93 7.24 10.01
CA ILE A 87 9.98 7.96 11.30
C ILE A 87 11.19 8.91 11.31
N THR A 88 12.34 8.47 10.82
CA THR A 88 13.56 9.28 10.77
C THR A 88 13.36 10.50 9.88
N ALA A 89 12.78 10.33 8.69
CA ALA A 89 12.46 11.42 7.78
C ALA A 89 11.47 12.43 8.39
N PHE A 90 10.46 11.95 9.11
CA PHE A 90 9.52 12.82 9.83
C PHE A 90 10.20 13.64 10.93
N VAL A 91 11.02 13.00 11.78
CA VAL A 91 11.75 13.68 12.86
C VAL A 91 12.76 14.68 12.28
N ASP A 92 13.47 14.29 11.22
CA ASP A 92 14.39 15.17 10.50
C ASP A 92 13.70 16.41 9.93
N ALA A 93 12.49 16.24 9.39
CA ALA A 93 11.71 17.36 8.87
C ALA A 93 11.38 18.41 9.95
N ILE A 94 11.03 17.93 11.15
CA ILE A 94 10.76 18.78 12.32
C ILE A 94 12.03 19.50 12.78
N ILE A 95 13.13 18.77 12.97
CA ILE A 95 14.39 19.33 13.49
C ILE A 95 14.93 20.41 12.56
N ASN A 96 14.87 20.18 11.25
CA ASN A 96 15.40 21.10 10.25
C ASN A 96 14.38 22.13 9.76
N ASN A 97 13.16 22.15 10.31
CA ASN A 97 12.08 23.04 9.89
C ASN A 97 11.87 23.06 8.37
N ARG A 98 11.86 21.86 7.76
CA ARG A 98 11.56 21.64 6.34
C ARG A 98 10.19 21.01 6.18
N GLU A 99 9.64 21.08 4.97
CA GLU A 99 8.46 20.29 4.65
C GLU A 99 8.79 18.79 4.68
N PRO A 100 7.89 17.95 5.23
CA PRO A 100 8.06 16.50 5.22
C PRO A 100 7.93 15.99 3.78
N ASP A 101 8.65 14.91 3.48
CA ASP A 101 8.66 14.33 2.12
C ASP A 101 7.28 13.80 1.71
N ILE A 102 6.47 13.39 2.69
CA ILE A 102 5.06 13.04 2.53
C ILE A 102 4.24 14.05 3.33
N SER A 103 3.48 14.87 2.61
CA SER A 103 2.69 15.96 3.18
C SER A 103 1.32 15.50 3.69
N GLY A 104 0.64 16.39 4.42
CA GLY A 104 -0.76 16.17 4.78
C GLY A 104 -1.71 16.12 3.56
N GLU A 105 -1.36 16.83 2.48
CA GLU A 105 -2.14 16.80 1.24
C GLU A 105 -2.03 15.44 0.55
N ASP A 106 -0.86 14.80 0.58
CA ASP A 106 -0.68 13.44 0.05
C ASP A 106 -1.56 12.43 0.79
N GLY A 107 -1.64 12.55 2.12
CA GLY A 107 -2.54 11.75 2.95
C GLY A 107 -4.02 12.03 2.65
N TYR A 108 -4.38 13.30 2.44
CA TYR A 108 -5.73 13.71 2.04
C TYR A 108 -6.12 13.10 0.68
N LYS A 109 -5.23 13.16 -0.32
CA LYS A 109 -5.46 12.59 -1.65
C LYS A 109 -5.58 11.07 -1.64
N ALA A 110 -4.77 10.38 -0.84
CA ALA A 110 -4.89 8.94 -0.64
C ALA A 110 -6.23 8.55 -0.01
N LEU A 111 -6.68 9.29 1.02
CA LEU A 111 -7.99 9.09 1.64
C LEU A 111 -9.14 9.37 0.66
N GLU A 112 -9.03 10.45 -0.12
CA GLU A 112 -10.01 10.83 -1.14
C GLU A 112 -10.20 9.71 -2.18
N ALA A 113 -9.12 9.07 -2.63
CA ALA A 113 -9.17 7.90 -3.52
C ALA A 113 -9.88 6.70 -2.86
N ALA A 114 -9.58 6.40 -1.59
CA ALA A 114 -10.23 5.30 -0.87
C ALA A 114 -11.75 5.53 -0.71
N LEU A 115 -12.16 6.75 -0.35
CA LEU A 115 -13.59 7.10 -0.23
C LEU A 115 -14.30 7.05 -1.59
N ALA A 116 -13.62 7.48 -2.66
CA ALA A 116 -14.15 7.40 -4.02
C ALA A 116 -14.35 5.93 -4.46
N ALA A 117 -13.44 5.02 -4.09
CA ALA A 117 -13.61 3.59 -4.36
C ALA A 117 -14.87 3.02 -3.70
N TYR A 118 -15.14 3.36 -2.44
CA TYR A 118 -16.40 2.96 -1.78
C TYR A 118 -17.64 3.55 -2.45
N GLN A 119 -17.57 4.81 -2.90
CA GLN A 119 -18.68 5.41 -3.67
C GLN A 119 -18.88 4.74 -5.01
N ALA A 120 -17.79 4.38 -5.71
CA ALA A 120 -17.84 3.66 -6.98
C ALA A 120 -18.52 2.30 -6.83
N ILE A 121 -18.24 1.57 -5.73
CA ILE A 121 -18.94 0.31 -5.40
C ILE A 121 -20.44 0.55 -5.21
N LYS A 122 -20.82 1.57 -4.42
CA LYS A 122 -22.24 1.92 -4.16
C LYS A 122 -22.97 2.29 -5.45
N ARG A 123 -22.33 3.04 -6.34
CA ARG A 123 -22.91 3.54 -7.59
C ARG A 123 -22.79 2.57 -8.77
N ARG A 124 -21.90 1.58 -8.67
CA ARG A 124 -21.47 0.69 -9.75
C ARG A 124 -20.97 1.44 -10.99
N GLN A 125 -20.31 2.57 -10.77
CA GLN A 125 -19.79 3.46 -11.82
C GLN A 125 -18.49 4.12 -11.34
N PRO A 126 -17.57 4.48 -12.26
CA PRO A 126 -16.40 5.28 -11.92
C PRO A 126 -16.79 6.60 -11.22
N VAL A 127 -15.92 7.07 -10.33
CA VAL A 127 -16.10 8.33 -9.60
C VAL A 127 -14.90 9.22 -9.91
N SER A 128 -15.16 10.40 -10.46
CA SER A 128 -14.13 11.41 -10.70
C SER A 128 -13.72 12.11 -9.41
N LEU A 129 -12.43 12.46 -9.33
CA LEU A 129 -11.85 13.25 -8.26
C LEU A 129 -11.60 14.70 -8.73
N PRO A 130 -11.58 15.70 -7.82
CA PRO A 130 -11.75 15.60 -6.37
C PRO A 130 -13.21 15.36 -5.94
N LEU A 131 -13.40 14.81 -4.74
CA LEU A 131 -14.72 14.67 -4.14
C LEU A 131 -15.20 16.01 -3.57
N SER A 132 -16.48 16.33 -3.77
CA SER A 132 -17.09 17.45 -3.04
C SER A 132 -17.24 17.12 -1.56
N LEU A 133 -17.31 18.15 -0.70
CA LEU A 133 -17.55 17.99 0.74
C LEU A 133 -18.81 17.17 1.05
N GLY A 134 -19.86 17.32 0.23
CA GLY A 134 -21.08 16.53 0.36
C GLY A 134 -20.86 15.04 0.08
N GLN A 135 -20.02 14.72 -0.91
CA GLN A 135 -19.65 13.34 -1.21
C GLN A 135 -18.78 12.71 -0.13
N ILE A 136 -17.84 13.47 0.46
CA ILE A 136 -17.00 12.98 1.57
C ILE A 136 -17.89 12.63 2.77
N ARG A 137 -18.84 13.50 3.13
CA ARG A 137 -19.75 13.27 4.27
C ARG A 137 -20.69 12.08 4.08
N ALA A 138 -21.09 11.78 2.84
CA ALA A 138 -21.97 10.64 2.54
C ALA A 138 -21.23 9.29 2.45
N ALA A 139 -19.90 9.30 2.51
CA ALA A 139 -19.09 8.09 2.51
C ALA A 139 -18.87 7.51 3.93
N ASN A 140 -18.98 8.36 4.96
CA ASN A 140 -18.96 8.00 6.39
C ASN A 140 -20.34 7.64 6.92
#